data_AF-A0A1W9MCI6-F1
#
_entry.id   AF-A0A1W9MCI6-F1
#
_cell.length_a   1.000
_cell.length_b   1.000
_cell.length_c   1.000
_cell.angle_alpha   90.00
_cell.angle_beta   90.00
_cell.angle_gamma   90.00
#
_symmetry.space_group_name_H-M   'P 1'
#
loop_
_entity.id
_entity.type
_entity.pdbx_description
1 polymer ?
#
loop_
_entity_poly.entity_id
_entity_poly.type
_entity_poly.pdbx_seq_one_letter_code
_entity_poly.pdbx_strand_id
1 'polypeptide(L)'
;MGSFFRGEFGQYFTPRPIVKFIVSSLPINNNSKVLDTSCGSGGFLLHALDKVREQANDFYDKIKEEKDHFHHWHDFAEKNLFGIEINDKIARTAKMNMIIHDDGHTNVIASDGLLSDAEMQSKSGNKEFKYNSFDFIITNPPFGSSIKLNEKAYLKLYELGSKDVDWLDIKYEVTKKRTPRDSQSTEILFLEQCHKFLTEHGYLAIVIPDGILTYSSLQYVRDSIEEMYRIIAVVSMPQTAFSATGAGVKSSVLFLRKQKEKTTEKISNQKVKLKEQLKKDSKFIETLEKWEKEKNTAIKKLEEEAKQKNQKTSKKEISEIIKISKITVQTTFTNKVNLLKEEMTEKYFTAKQQTLDDYPIFMAIAEDIGYDATRRNTGNNELIEIGKELSRFITHINKTEK
;
A
#
# COMPACT_ATOMS: atom_id res chain seq x y z
N MET A 1 -8.32 9.59 32.66
CA MET A 1 -9.15 9.16 31.51
C MET A 1 -8.26 8.64 30.37
N GLY A 2 -7.51 7.54 30.56
CA GLY A 2 -6.54 7.05 29.56
C GLY A 2 -6.75 5.62 29.06
N SER A 3 -7.67 4.87 29.67
CA SER A 3 -7.87 3.43 29.44
C SER A 3 -9.09 3.08 28.59
N PHE A 4 -9.90 4.05 28.17
CA PHE A 4 -11.16 3.81 27.44
C PHE A 4 -11.03 3.81 25.91
N PHE A 5 -9.84 4.02 25.35
CA PHE A 5 -9.60 4.15 23.90
C PHE A 5 -8.63 3.09 23.34
N ARG A 6 -8.73 1.83 23.80
CA ARG A 6 -8.19 0.69 23.02
C ARG A 6 -9.30 0.21 22.10
N GLY A 7 -9.21 0.50 20.82
CA GLY A 7 -10.15 -0.03 19.83
C GLY A 7 -9.96 -1.54 19.68
N GLU A 8 -11.05 -2.30 19.69
CA GLU A 8 -11.07 -3.77 19.57
C GLU A 8 -10.59 -4.30 18.21
N PHE A 9 -10.27 -3.43 17.24
CA PHE A 9 -9.96 -3.77 15.85
C PHE A 9 -8.54 -3.37 15.37
N GLY A 10 -7.56 -3.22 16.27
CA GLY A 10 -6.22 -2.76 15.87
C GLY A 10 -6.21 -1.29 15.39
N GLN A 11 -7.16 -0.49 15.89
CA GLN A 11 -7.27 0.92 15.61
C GLN A 11 -6.23 1.69 16.45
N TYR A 12 -5.23 2.24 15.78
CA TYR A 12 -4.14 2.96 16.40
C TYR A 12 -4.22 4.44 16.03
N PHE A 13 -4.27 5.31 17.04
CA PHE A 13 -4.26 6.76 16.79
C PHE A 13 -2.90 7.21 16.26
N THR A 14 -2.90 8.06 15.24
CA THR A 14 -1.67 8.63 14.72
C THR A 14 -1.13 9.71 15.68
N PRO A 15 0.13 9.62 16.12
CA PRO A 15 0.77 10.63 16.96
C PRO A 15 0.77 12.03 16.31
N ARG A 16 0.50 13.07 17.10
CA ARG A 16 0.40 14.47 16.60
C ARG A 16 1.64 14.94 15.81
N PRO A 17 2.89 14.65 16.23
CA PRO A 17 4.06 15.05 15.44
C PRO A 17 4.05 14.48 14.01
N ILE A 18 3.59 13.23 13.85
CA ILE A 18 3.49 12.55 12.55
C ILE A 18 2.37 13.15 11.72
N VAL A 19 1.19 13.40 12.32
CA VAL A 19 0.07 14.06 11.63
C VAL A 19 0.48 15.43 11.11
N LYS A 20 1.09 16.25 11.98
CA LYS A 20 1.57 17.59 11.61
C LYS A 20 2.60 17.52 10.48
N PHE A 21 3.56 16.60 10.56
CA PHE A 21 4.56 16.37 9.52
C PHE A 21 3.95 16.03 8.15
N ILE A 22 3.00 15.10 8.11
CA ILE A 22 2.37 14.68 6.86
C ILE A 22 1.62 15.85 6.21
N VAL A 23 0.79 16.52 7.00
CA VAL A 23 -0.05 17.63 6.50
C VAL A 23 0.81 18.83 6.11
N SER A 24 1.85 19.17 6.90
CA SER A 24 2.72 20.30 6.59
C SER A 24 3.53 20.08 5.31
N SER A 25 3.94 18.84 5.03
CA SER A 25 4.76 18.49 3.86
C SER A 25 4.01 18.59 2.53
N LEU A 26 2.69 18.32 2.52
CA LEU A 26 1.87 18.34 1.30
C LEU A 26 1.39 19.76 0.94
N PRO A 27 1.31 20.15 -0.35
CA PRO A 27 0.86 21.48 -0.78
C PRO A 27 -0.68 21.65 -0.76
N ILE A 28 -1.34 21.28 0.35
CA ILE A 28 -2.79 21.46 0.56
C ILE A 28 -3.12 22.96 0.68
N ASN A 29 -4.18 23.39 -0.01
CA ASN A 29 -4.73 24.74 0.03
C ASN A 29 -6.27 24.73 0.08
N ASN A 30 -6.90 25.90 0.16
CA ASN A 30 -8.35 26.05 0.29
C ASN A 30 -9.18 25.46 -0.86
N ASN A 31 -8.60 25.27 -2.05
CA ASN A 31 -9.27 24.66 -3.20
C ASN A 31 -9.06 23.14 -3.30
N SER A 32 -8.23 22.57 -2.42
CA SER A 32 -7.83 21.16 -2.47
C SER A 32 -8.90 20.26 -1.88
N LYS A 33 -9.34 19.20 -2.56
CA LYS A 33 -10.25 18.20 -1.97
C LYS A 33 -9.45 17.13 -1.21
N VAL A 34 -9.67 17.02 0.10
CA VAL A 34 -8.88 16.18 1.02
C VAL A 34 -9.75 15.07 1.62
N LEU A 35 -9.24 13.84 1.60
CA LEU A 35 -9.89 12.68 2.20
C LEU A 35 -8.98 11.96 3.19
N ASP A 36 -9.54 11.53 4.31
CA ASP A 36 -8.95 10.50 5.16
C ASP A 36 -9.85 9.25 5.15
N THR A 37 -9.35 8.17 4.54
CA THR A 37 -10.11 6.91 4.35
C THR A 37 -10.30 6.10 5.63
N SER A 38 -9.59 6.45 6.70
CA SER A 38 -9.67 5.80 8.01
C SER A 38 -9.42 6.84 9.10
N CYS A 39 -10.34 7.79 9.21
CA CYS A 39 -10.09 9.05 9.89
C CYS A 39 -10.01 8.97 11.42
N GLY A 40 -10.46 7.87 12.03
CA GLY A 40 -10.53 7.74 13.47
C GLY A 40 -11.27 8.93 14.07
N SER A 41 -10.68 9.62 15.05
CA SER A 41 -11.25 10.82 15.66
C SER A 41 -11.06 12.13 14.87
N GLY A 42 -10.63 12.07 13.61
CA GLY A 42 -10.46 13.23 12.72
C GLY A 42 -9.13 13.96 12.85
N GLY A 43 -8.08 13.30 13.34
CA GLY A 43 -6.78 13.94 13.61
C GLY A 43 -6.16 14.59 12.36
N PHE A 44 -6.12 13.89 11.24
CA PHE A 44 -5.62 14.42 9.97
C PHE A 44 -6.48 15.56 9.42
N LEU A 45 -7.81 15.40 9.48
CA LEU A 45 -8.76 16.41 8.98
C LEU A 45 -8.63 17.74 9.73
N LEU A 46 -8.50 17.69 11.07
CA LEU A 46 -8.26 18.90 11.86
C LEU A 46 -6.93 19.57 11.52
N HIS A 47 -5.85 18.82 11.34
CA HIS A 47 -4.56 19.44 10.99
C HIS A 47 -4.59 20.02 9.57
N ALA A 48 -5.33 19.43 8.64
CA ALA A 48 -5.55 20.00 7.31
C ALA A 48 -6.35 21.30 7.38
N LEU A 49 -7.40 21.34 8.21
CA LEU A 49 -8.16 22.55 8.51
C LEU A 49 -7.27 23.65 9.11
N ASP A 50 -6.48 23.31 10.14
CA ASP A 50 -5.58 24.24 10.80
C ASP A 50 -4.52 24.80 9.84
N LYS A 51 -4.01 23.97 8.91
CA LYS A 51 -3.09 24.42 7.87
C LYS A 51 -3.72 25.47 6.95
N VAL A 52 -4.95 25.26 6.49
CA VAL A 52 -5.64 26.23 5.61
C VAL A 52 -6.03 27.49 6.39
N ARG A 53 -6.35 27.38 7.68
CA ARG A 53 -6.50 28.54 8.57
C ARG A 53 -5.23 29.36 8.73
N GLU A 54 -4.08 28.69 8.89
CA GLU A 54 -2.78 29.36 8.93
C GLU A 54 -2.52 30.11 7.62
N GLN A 55 -2.81 29.49 6.46
CA GLN A 55 -2.71 30.16 5.16
C GLN A 55 -3.64 31.39 5.05
N ALA A 56 -4.87 31.30 5.56
CA ALA A 56 -5.77 32.46 5.58
C ALA A 56 -5.19 33.63 6.39
N ASN A 57 -4.45 33.35 7.48
CA ASN A 57 -3.79 34.39 8.27
C ASN A 57 -2.66 35.10 7.51
N ASP A 58 -2.04 34.41 6.56
CA ASP A 58 -0.96 34.97 5.73
C ASP A 58 -1.53 35.81 4.57
N PHE A 59 -2.73 35.48 4.09
CA PHE A 59 -3.38 36.17 2.97
C PHE A 59 -4.26 37.35 3.36
N TYR A 60 -4.88 37.32 4.55
CA TYR A 60 -5.89 38.31 4.96
C TYR A 60 -5.56 38.90 6.34
N ASP A 61 -5.81 40.19 6.50
CA ASP A 61 -5.81 40.81 7.83
C ASP A 61 -7.06 40.35 8.59
N LYS A 62 -6.86 39.62 9.70
CA LYS A 62 -7.96 39.05 10.51
C LYS A 62 -9.01 40.05 10.95
N ILE A 63 -8.64 41.32 11.14
CA ILE A 63 -9.52 42.35 11.68
C ILE A 63 -10.19 43.13 10.55
N LYS A 64 -9.45 43.47 9.50
CA LYS A 64 -9.99 44.28 8.39
C LYS A 64 -10.74 43.44 7.36
N GLU A 65 -10.31 42.20 7.15
CA GLU A 65 -10.79 41.28 6.12
C GLU A 65 -11.38 40.01 6.76
N GLU A 66 -12.02 40.16 7.93
CA GLU A 66 -12.57 39.05 8.73
C GLU A 66 -13.48 38.11 7.90
N LYS A 67 -14.33 38.67 7.03
CA LYS A 67 -15.23 37.87 6.19
C LYS A 67 -14.50 37.03 5.16
N ASP A 68 -13.51 37.60 4.48
CA ASP A 68 -12.74 36.88 3.46
C ASP A 68 -11.81 35.85 4.09
N HIS A 69 -11.22 36.19 5.24
CA HIS A 69 -10.50 35.25 6.09
C HIS A 69 -11.39 34.05 6.45
N PHE A 70 -12.58 34.31 7.00
CA PHE A 70 -13.53 33.27 7.39
C PHE A 70 -13.93 32.39 6.20
N HIS A 71 -14.38 32.99 5.09
CA HIS A 71 -14.77 32.23 3.90
C HIS A 71 -13.61 31.38 3.34
N HIS A 72 -12.36 31.88 3.38
CA HIS A 72 -11.21 31.16 2.84
C HIS A 72 -11.02 29.78 3.48
N TRP A 73 -11.05 29.70 4.81
CA TRP A 73 -10.86 28.43 5.52
C TRP A 73 -12.17 27.68 5.77
N HIS A 74 -13.28 28.38 5.99
CA HIS A 74 -14.57 27.76 6.30
C HIS A 74 -15.16 27.06 5.06
N ASP A 75 -15.07 27.66 3.87
CA ASP A 75 -15.54 26.98 2.64
C ASP A 75 -14.74 25.71 2.35
N PHE A 76 -13.43 25.73 2.63
CA PHE A 76 -12.59 24.54 2.56
C PHE A 76 -13.07 23.47 3.54
N ALA A 77 -13.32 23.85 4.79
CA ALA A 77 -13.82 22.94 5.80
C ALA A 77 -15.16 22.30 5.41
N GLU A 78 -16.07 23.13 4.90
CA GLU A 78 -17.44 22.74 4.59
C GLU A 78 -17.53 21.85 3.35
N LYS A 79 -16.75 22.17 2.31
CA LYS A 79 -16.93 21.58 0.96
C LYS A 79 -15.82 20.63 0.55
N ASN A 80 -14.64 20.74 1.16
CA ASN A 80 -13.42 20.10 0.66
C ASN A 80 -12.76 19.12 1.64
N LEU A 81 -13.23 18.99 2.88
CA LEU A 81 -12.71 18.01 3.86
C LEU A 81 -13.65 16.81 4.04
N PHE A 82 -13.11 15.60 3.91
CA PHE A 82 -13.89 14.35 3.94
C PHE A 82 -13.23 13.27 4.80
N GLY A 83 -14.05 12.49 5.51
CA GLY A 83 -13.56 11.41 6.38
C GLY A 83 -14.40 10.15 6.33
N ILE A 84 -13.76 9.00 6.44
CA ILE A 84 -14.44 7.70 6.56
C ILE A 84 -13.94 6.99 7.81
N GLU A 85 -14.86 6.52 8.64
CA GLU A 85 -14.55 5.70 9.80
C GLU A 85 -15.53 4.53 9.88
N ILE A 86 -15.02 3.31 10.07
CA ILE A 86 -15.86 2.11 10.12
C ILE A 86 -16.66 2.02 11.42
N ASN A 87 -16.09 2.50 12.53
CA ASN A 87 -16.74 2.48 13.83
C ASN A 87 -17.64 3.70 14.01
N ASP A 88 -18.94 3.48 14.00
CA ASP A 88 -19.97 4.49 14.16
C ASP A 88 -19.82 5.38 15.42
N LYS A 89 -19.32 4.84 16.55
CA LYS A 89 -19.07 5.66 17.75
C LYS A 89 -17.89 6.61 17.55
N ILE A 90 -16.81 6.14 16.93
CA ILE A 90 -15.61 6.95 16.68
C ILE A 90 -15.89 7.97 15.57
N ALA A 91 -16.64 7.57 14.53
CA ALA A 91 -17.14 8.48 13.51
C ALA A 91 -17.91 9.64 14.15
N ARG A 92 -18.85 9.36 15.08
CA ARG A 92 -19.53 10.42 15.86
C ARG A 92 -18.56 11.32 16.63
N THR A 93 -17.53 10.77 17.26
CA THR A 93 -16.51 11.58 17.93
C THR A 93 -15.77 12.48 16.94
N ALA A 94 -15.38 11.99 15.77
CA ALA A 94 -14.78 12.81 14.72
C ALA A 94 -15.74 13.92 14.27
N LYS A 95 -17.00 13.59 14.00
CA LYS A 95 -18.04 14.56 13.63
C LYS A 95 -18.16 15.68 14.67
N MET A 96 -18.28 15.32 15.95
CA MET A 96 -18.35 16.29 17.05
C MET A 96 -17.08 17.15 17.13
N ASN A 97 -15.91 16.52 16.97
CA ASN A 97 -14.64 17.20 17.00
C ASN A 97 -14.53 18.23 15.87
N MET A 98 -14.96 17.88 14.65
CA MET A 98 -14.97 18.81 13.53
C MET A 98 -15.96 19.96 13.72
N ILE A 99 -17.17 19.70 14.23
CA ILE A 99 -18.17 20.75 14.53
C ILE A 99 -17.67 21.73 15.60
N ILE A 100 -16.99 21.25 16.64
CA ILE A 100 -16.37 22.12 17.66
C ILE A 100 -15.33 23.05 17.03
N HIS A 101 -14.66 22.56 16.00
CA HIS A 101 -13.73 23.33 15.19
C HIS A 101 -14.41 23.98 13.99
N ASP A 102 -15.72 24.24 14.02
CA ASP A 102 -16.46 25.07 13.06
C ASP A 102 -16.20 24.69 11.60
N ASP A 103 -16.24 23.39 11.31
CA ASP A 103 -16.04 22.86 9.95
C ASP A 103 -17.20 23.16 9.00
N GLY A 104 -18.31 23.70 9.50
CA GLY A 104 -19.51 24.04 8.74
C GLY A 104 -20.33 22.83 8.26
N HIS A 105 -19.70 21.67 8.04
CA HIS A 105 -20.37 20.45 7.56
C HIS A 105 -19.71 19.14 7.98
N THR A 106 -20.54 18.17 8.34
CA THR A 106 -20.12 16.87 8.86
C THR A 106 -19.81 15.84 7.75
N ASN A 107 -18.93 16.15 6.80
CA ASN A 107 -18.50 15.26 5.70
C ASN A 107 -17.69 14.02 6.15
N VAL A 108 -17.89 13.59 7.40
CA VAL A 108 -17.40 12.33 7.96
C VAL A 108 -18.53 11.31 7.90
N ILE A 109 -18.27 10.10 7.41
CA ILE A 109 -19.27 9.03 7.33
C ILE A 109 -18.87 7.81 8.15
N ALA A 110 -19.88 7.12 8.70
CA ALA A 110 -19.72 5.84 9.36
C ALA A 110 -19.86 4.71 8.32
N SER A 111 -18.77 4.28 7.69
CA SER A 111 -18.78 3.30 6.61
C SER A 111 -17.49 2.49 6.55
N ASP A 112 -17.56 1.28 6.01
CA ASP A 112 -16.38 0.50 5.66
C ASP A 112 -15.68 1.17 4.46
N GLY A 113 -14.45 1.66 4.68
CA GLY A 113 -13.68 2.43 3.70
C GLY A 113 -13.29 1.64 2.45
N LEU A 114 -13.39 0.31 2.49
CA LEU A 114 -13.10 -0.58 1.35
C LEU A 114 -14.33 -0.86 0.46
N LEU A 115 -15.50 -0.31 0.79
CA LEU A 115 -16.69 -0.41 -0.06
C LEU A 115 -16.54 0.42 -1.34
N SER A 116 -17.34 0.08 -2.35
CA SER A 116 -17.43 0.91 -3.56
C SER A 116 -17.97 2.31 -3.24
N ASP A 117 -17.62 3.29 -4.07
CA ASP A 117 -18.16 4.64 -3.97
C ASP A 117 -19.70 4.64 -4.06
N ALA A 118 -20.28 3.86 -4.97
CA ALA A 118 -21.72 3.71 -5.10
C ALA A 118 -22.41 3.19 -3.82
N GLU A 119 -21.85 2.15 -3.18
CA GLU A 119 -22.38 1.64 -1.90
C GLU A 119 -22.22 2.65 -0.77
N MET A 120 -21.09 3.35 -0.74
CA MET A 120 -20.77 4.37 0.25
C MET A 120 -21.72 5.57 0.16
N GLN A 121 -22.00 6.04 -1.05
CA GLN A 121 -22.97 7.10 -1.33
C GLN A 121 -24.39 6.67 -0.98
N SER A 122 -24.78 5.43 -1.31
CA SER A 122 -26.11 4.88 -0.99
C SER A 122 -26.35 4.80 0.53
N LYS A 123 -25.34 4.35 1.29
CA LYS A 123 -25.44 4.22 2.76
C LYS A 123 -25.38 5.56 3.49
N SER A 124 -24.52 6.47 3.04
CA SER A 124 -24.29 7.75 3.72
C SER A 124 -25.24 8.86 3.27
N GLY A 125 -25.82 8.75 2.07
CA GLY A 125 -26.55 9.83 1.41
C GLY A 125 -25.65 10.93 0.82
N ASN A 126 -24.33 10.88 1.07
CA ASN A 126 -23.39 11.88 0.57
C ASN A 126 -22.80 11.44 -0.77
N LYS A 127 -23.17 12.15 -1.85
CA LYS A 127 -22.76 11.86 -3.23
C LYS A 127 -21.33 12.31 -3.56
N GLU A 128 -20.69 13.07 -2.68
CA GLU A 128 -19.34 13.62 -2.90
C GLU A 128 -18.22 12.60 -2.71
N PHE A 129 -18.51 11.48 -2.05
CA PHE A 129 -17.60 10.33 -1.96
C PHE A 129 -17.57 9.58 -3.29
N LYS A 130 -16.89 10.17 -4.28
CA LYS A 130 -16.80 9.66 -5.64
C LYS A 130 -15.36 9.30 -5.98
N TYR A 131 -15.18 8.22 -6.74
CA TYR A 131 -13.86 7.91 -7.29
C TYR A 131 -13.33 9.02 -8.22
N ASN A 132 -12.01 9.13 -8.30
CA ASN A 132 -11.29 10.13 -9.09
C ASN A 132 -11.75 11.57 -8.81
N SER A 133 -11.88 11.93 -7.53
CA SER A 133 -12.37 13.26 -7.13
C SER A 133 -11.55 13.96 -6.04
N PHE A 134 -10.61 13.27 -5.38
CA PHE A 134 -9.81 13.82 -4.29
C PHE A 134 -8.39 14.14 -4.74
N ASP A 135 -7.90 15.33 -4.41
CA ASP A 135 -6.54 15.78 -4.74
C ASP A 135 -5.52 15.27 -3.73
N PHE A 136 -5.93 15.14 -2.46
CA PHE A 136 -5.06 14.66 -1.39
C PHE A 136 -5.77 13.59 -0.58
N ILE A 137 -5.07 12.48 -0.34
CA ILE A 137 -5.46 11.50 0.66
C ILE A 137 -4.37 11.44 1.72
N ILE A 138 -4.76 11.69 2.97
CA ILE A 138 -3.89 11.65 4.15
C ILE A 138 -4.49 10.65 5.14
N THR A 139 -3.83 9.51 5.36
CA THR A 139 -4.49 8.43 6.08
C THR A 139 -3.52 7.49 6.80
N ASN A 140 -4.04 6.84 7.85
CA ASN A 140 -3.36 5.79 8.60
C ASN A 140 -4.31 4.60 8.75
N PRO A 141 -4.32 3.66 7.79
CA PRO A 141 -5.17 2.48 7.82
C PRO A 141 -4.89 1.59 9.04
N PRO A 142 -5.85 0.78 9.49
CA PRO A 142 -5.63 -0.15 10.60
C PRO A 142 -4.51 -1.15 10.28
N PHE A 143 -3.62 -1.42 11.26
CA PHE A 143 -2.51 -2.35 11.06
C PHE A 143 -2.85 -3.76 11.50
N GLY A 144 -2.35 -4.75 10.75
CA GLY A 144 -2.35 -6.16 11.16
C GLY A 144 -3.72 -6.83 11.15
N SER A 145 -4.74 -6.15 10.61
CA SER A 145 -6.04 -6.76 10.34
C SER A 145 -6.07 -7.30 8.91
N SER A 146 -6.65 -8.49 8.74
CA SER A 146 -6.78 -9.15 7.44
C SER A 146 -8.25 -9.34 7.09
N ILE A 147 -8.62 -8.97 5.87
CA ILE A 147 -9.95 -9.24 5.32
C ILE A 147 -9.95 -10.64 4.71
N LYS A 148 -10.91 -11.47 5.11
CA LYS A 148 -11.10 -12.79 4.53
C LYS A 148 -12.17 -12.78 3.44
N LEU A 149 -11.95 -13.57 2.40
CA LEU A 149 -12.86 -13.69 1.27
C LEU A 149 -14.27 -14.15 1.64
N ASN A 150 -14.37 -15.04 2.64
CA ASN A 150 -15.64 -15.56 3.14
C ASN A 150 -16.43 -14.53 3.97
N GLU A 151 -15.76 -13.53 4.53
CA GLU A 151 -16.36 -12.47 5.33
C GLU A 151 -16.79 -11.29 4.43
N LYS A 152 -15.98 -10.95 3.42
CA LYS A 152 -16.20 -9.79 2.55
C LYS A 152 -15.96 -10.16 1.08
N ALA A 153 -17.06 -10.30 0.32
CA ALA A 153 -17.02 -10.67 -1.09
C ALA A 153 -16.35 -9.61 -1.99
N TYR A 154 -16.30 -8.34 -1.54
CA TYR A 154 -15.64 -7.26 -2.29
C TYR A 154 -14.15 -7.50 -2.49
N LEU A 155 -13.50 -8.41 -1.73
CA LEU A 155 -12.09 -8.74 -1.92
C LEU A 155 -11.76 -9.15 -3.37
N LYS A 156 -12.72 -9.75 -4.09
CA LYS A 156 -12.56 -10.13 -5.51
C LYS A 156 -12.50 -8.94 -6.47
N LEU A 157 -12.98 -7.78 -6.04
CA LEU A 157 -12.98 -6.54 -6.82
C LEU A 157 -11.65 -5.80 -6.75
N TYR A 158 -10.75 -6.25 -5.87
CA TYR A 158 -9.42 -5.68 -5.71
C TYR A 158 -8.38 -6.50 -6.48
N GLU A 159 -7.55 -5.80 -7.24
CA GLU A 159 -6.43 -6.43 -7.95
C GLU A 159 -5.41 -7.00 -6.97
N LEU A 160 -5.07 -6.22 -5.95
CA LEU A 160 -4.18 -6.66 -4.87
C LEU A 160 -4.85 -7.69 -3.95
N GLY A 161 -6.17 -7.88 -4.04
CA GLY A 161 -6.89 -8.97 -3.38
C GLY A 161 -6.72 -10.33 -4.06
N SER A 162 -6.13 -10.37 -5.25
CA SER A 162 -5.87 -11.60 -6.01
C SER A 162 -4.48 -12.15 -5.74
N LYS A 163 -4.30 -13.46 -5.95
CA LYS A 163 -2.99 -14.11 -5.90
C LYS A 163 -2.16 -13.54 -7.04
N ASP A 164 -0.98 -13.01 -6.67
CA ASP A 164 0.00 -12.62 -7.67
C ASP A 164 0.44 -13.87 -8.42
N VAL A 165 0.71 -13.66 -9.70
CA VAL A 165 1.10 -14.73 -10.58
C VAL A 165 2.56 -14.54 -10.92
N ASP A 166 3.37 -15.48 -10.44
CA ASP A 166 4.76 -15.59 -10.86
C ASP A 166 4.80 -15.70 -12.39
N TRP A 167 5.42 -14.69 -13.03
CA TRP A 167 5.59 -14.66 -14.48
C TRP A 167 6.40 -15.86 -14.98
N LEU A 168 7.15 -16.55 -14.11
CA LEU A 168 7.89 -17.77 -14.40
C LEU A 168 7.05 -19.05 -14.23
N ASP A 169 5.77 -18.95 -13.86
CA ASP A 169 4.86 -20.10 -13.79
C ASP A 169 4.14 -20.36 -15.12
N ILE A 170 4.56 -21.43 -15.80
CA ILE A 170 4.00 -21.88 -17.09
C ILE A 170 2.51 -22.27 -16.95
N LYS A 171 2.06 -22.76 -15.78
CA LYS A 171 0.67 -23.21 -15.61
C LYS A 171 -0.33 -22.06 -15.67
N TYR A 172 0.10 -20.87 -15.28
CA TYR A 172 -0.75 -19.68 -15.39
C TYR A 172 -0.94 -19.23 -16.82
N GLU A 173 0.11 -19.29 -17.64
CA GLU A 173 0.10 -18.82 -19.03
C GLU A 173 -1.00 -19.51 -19.86
N VAL A 174 -1.30 -20.77 -19.52
CA VAL A 174 -2.37 -21.58 -20.12
C VAL A 174 -3.75 -21.24 -19.60
N THR A 175 -3.88 -20.94 -18.30
CA THR A 175 -5.19 -20.79 -17.65
C THR A 175 -5.69 -19.35 -17.61
N LYS A 176 -4.79 -18.36 -17.59
CA LYS A 176 -5.04 -16.91 -17.45
C LYS A 176 -6.06 -16.53 -16.36
N LYS A 177 -6.32 -17.41 -15.41
CA LYS A 177 -7.32 -17.21 -14.36
C LYS A 177 -6.64 -16.61 -13.13
N ARG A 178 -6.98 -15.37 -12.80
CA ARG A 178 -6.65 -14.77 -11.50
C ARG A 178 -7.42 -15.52 -10.42
N THR A 179 -6.70 -16.03 -9.43
CA THR A 179 -7.31 -16.73 -8.27
C THR A 179 -7.37 -15.75 -7.11
N PRO A 180 -8.53 -15.51 -6.49
CA PRO A 180 -8.61 -14.63 -5.32
C PRO A 180 -7.80 -15.21 -4.16
N ARG A 181 -7.24 -14.35 -3.31
CA ARG A 181 -6.63 -14.80 -2.05
C ARG A 181 -7.73 -15.14 -1.04
N ASP A 182 -7.42 -16.06 -0.13
CA ASP A 182 -8.32 -16.41 0.97
C ASP A 182 -8.40 -15.27 2.00
N SER A 183 -7.29 -14.56 2.18
CA SER A 183 -7.21 -13.35 2.99
C SER A 183 -6.19 -12.35 2.44
N GLN A 184 -6.38 -11.08 2.75
CA GLN A 184 -5.43 -10.00 2.43
C GLN A 184 -5.35 -8.98 3.57
N SER A 185 -4.17 -8.43 3.81
CA SER A 185 -3.97 -7.36 4.78
C SER A 185 -4.76 -6.11 4.36
N THR A 186 -5.43 -5.47 5.32
CA THR A 186 -6.27 -4.29 5.06
C THR A 186 -5.47 -3.15 4.45
N GLU A 187 -4.26 -2.89 4.96
CA GLU A 187 -3.39 -1.81 4.50
C GLU A 187 -3.03 -1.90 3.01
N ILE A 188 -2.95 -3.13 2.46
CA ILE A 188 -2.72 -3.36 1.02
C ILE A 188 -3.96 -2.99 0.21
N LEU A 189 -5.16 -3.31 0.70
CA LEU A 189 -6.42 -2.96 0.04
C LEU A 189 -6.67 -1.44 0.08
N PHE A 190 -6.30 -0.78 1.19
CA PHE A 190 -6.39 0.68 1.30
C PHE A 190 -5.48 1.40 0.31
N LEU A 191 -4.30 0.88 -0.02
CA LEU A 191 -3.45 1.46 -1.08
C LEU A 191 -4.15 1.52 -2.44
N GLU A 192 -4.84 0.44 -2.83
CA GLU A 192 -5.61 0.38 -4.07
C GLU A 192 -6.89 1.24 -3.98
N GLN A 193 -7.57 1.23 -2.84
CA GLN A 193 -8.77 2.05 -2.64
C GLN A 193 -8.46 3.55 -2.69
N CYS A 194 -7.35 3.98 -2.07
CA CYS A 194 -6.87 5.36 -2.17
C CYS A 194 -6.56 5.72 -3.63
N HIS A 195 -5.99 4.79 -4.41
CA HIS A 195 -5.75 5.01 -5.84
C HIS A 195 -7.04 5.32 -6.61
N LYS A 196 -8.12 4.60 -6.30
CA LYS A 196 -9.43 4.78 -6.95
C LYS A 196 -10.05 6.14 -6.60
N PHE A 197 -9.90 6.62 -5.37
CA PHE A 197 -10.40 7.93 -4.95
C PHE A 197 -9.61 9.13 -5.48
N LEU A 198 -8.28 8.98 -5.62
CA LEU A 198 -7.41 10.06 -6.07
C LEU A 198 -7.69 10.50 -7.51
N THR A 199 -7.62 11.81 -7.75
CA THR A 199 -7.51 12.41 -9.09
C THR A 199 -6.14 12.10 -9.70
N GLU A 200 -6.02 12.20 -11.03
CA GLU A 200 -4.71 12.19 -11.68
C GLU A 200 -3.80 13.27 -11.07
N HIS A 201 -2.55 12.94 -10.79
CA HIS A 201 -1.60 13.79 -10.06
C HIS A 201 -1.94 14.13 -8.62
N GLY A 202 -3.03 13.60 -8.07
CA GLY A 202 -3.32 13.70 -6.65
C GLY A 202 -2.25 13.01 -5.80
N TYR A 203 -2.10 13.46 -4.56
CA TYR A 203 -1.10 12.98 -3.61
C TYR A 203 -1.71 12.06 -2.56
N LEU A 204 -1.09 10.90 -2.34
CA LEU A 204 -1.38 10.01 -1.22
C LEU A 204 -0.22 10.09 -0.23
N ALA A 205 -0.51 10.48 1.01
CA ALA A 205 0.38 10.24 2.14
C ALA A 205 -0.24 9.20 3.07
N ILE A 206 0.39 8.04 3.14
CA ILE A 206 -0.15 6.87 3.83
C ILE A 206 0.89 6.30 4.78
N VAL A 207 0.46 6.02 6.01
CA VAL A 207 1.29 5.29 6.97
C VAL A 207 1.15 3.79 6.70
N ILE A 208 2.27 3.11 6.53
CA ILE A 208 2.31 1.67 6.27
C ILE A 208 3.36 0.96 7.12
N PRO A 209 3.17 -0.33 7.45
CA PRO A 209 4.22 -1.15 8.04
C PRO A 209 5.42 -1.34 7.10
N ASP A 210 6.64 -1.32 7.65
CA ASP A 210 7.88 -1.54 6.88
C ASP A 210 7.91 -2.90 6.16
N GLY A 211 7.11 -3.88 6.62
CA GLY A 211 6.96 -5.18 5.98
C GLY A 211 6.51 -5.08 4.51
N ILE A 212 5.66 -4.11 4.16
CA ILE A 212 5.24 -3.90 2.75
C ILE A 212 6.43 -3.49 1.88
N LEU A 213 7.37 -2.74 2.44
CA LEU A 213 8.54 -2.24 1.72
C LEU A 213 9.67 -3.27 1.65
N THR A 214 9.74 -4.20 2.60
CA THR A 214 10.91 -5.07 2.80
C THR A 214 10.67 -6.54 2.44
N TYR A 215 9.46 -7.07 2.66
CA TYR A 215 9.23 -8.51 2.48
C TYR A 215 9.20 -8.91 1.01
N SER A 216 9.92 -9.96 0.65
CA SER A 216 9.96 -10.51 -0.72
C SER A 216 8.59 -11.01 -1.19
N SER A 217 7.79 -11.57 -0.28
CA SER A 217 6.43 -12.04 -0.54
C SER A 217 5.46 -10.93 -0.96
N LEU A 218 5.79 -9.66 -0.68
CA LEU A 218 5.01 -8.48 -1.03
C LEU A 218 5.60 -7.69 -2.22
N GLN A 219 6.52 -8.29 -2.99
CA GLN A 219 7.09 -7.65 -4.19
C GLN A 219 6.01 -7.20 -5.18
N TYR A 220 4.95 -7.99 -5.36
CA TYR A 220 3.82 -7.65 -6.22
C TYR A 220 3.12 -6.33 -5.82
N VAL A 221 3.06 -6.03 -4.52
CA VAL A 221 2.50 -4.76 -4.03
C VAL A 221 3.41 -3.60 -4.44
N ARG A 222 4.73 -3.76 -4.29
CA ARG A 222 5.70 -2.73 -4.69
C ARG A 222 5.72 -2.50 -6.20
N ASP A 223 5.64 -3.58 -6.99
CA ASP A 223 5.55 -3.48 -8.45
C ASP A 223 4.26 -2.75 -8.88
N SER A 224 3.15 -3.01 -8.19
CA SER A 224 1.88 -2.30 -8.40
C SER A 224 1.95 -0.82 -7.98
N ILE A 225 2.59 -0.51 -6.84
CA ILE A 225 2.81 0.89 -6.41
C ILE A 225 3.62 1.67 -7.46
N GLU A 226 4.69 1.08 -7.98
CA GLU A 226 5.54 1.70 -9.01
C GLU A 226 4.80 1.90 -10.35
N GLU A 227 3.82 1.04 -10.68
CA GLU A 227 2.95 1.22 -11.84
C GLU A 227 1.94 2.35 -11.62
N MET A 228 1.23 2.31 -10.49
CA MET A 228 0.12 3.23 -10.18
C MET A 228 0.58 4.64 -9.79
N TYR A 229 1.78 4.77 -9.23
CA TYR A 229 2.25 5.97 -8.58
C TYR A 229 3.69 6.33 -8.94
N ARG A 230 3.93 7.64 -8.97
CA ARG A 230 5.26 8.22 -8.81
C ARG A 230 5.57 8.25 -7.31
N ILE A 231 6.60 7.50 -6.89
CA ILE A 231 7.02 7.45 -5.48
C ILE A 231 7.76 8.75 -5.17
N ILE A 232 7.17 9.64 -4.37
CA ILE A 232 7.75 10.95 -4.06
C ILE A 232 8.74 10.82 -2.91
N ALA A 233 8.30 10.20 -1.81
CA ALA A 233 9.14 10.04 -0.63
C ALA A 233 8.82 8.79 0.18
N VAL A 234 9.85 8.29 0.85
CA VAL A 234 9.77 7.24 1.86
C VAL A 234 10.44 7.76 3.12
N VAL A 235 9.66 7.97 4.18
CA VAL A 235 10.17 8.45 5.47
C VAL A 235 9.97 7.37 6.53
N SER A 236 11.07 6.75 6.96
CA SER A 236 11.06 5.72 8.01
C SER A 236 10.88 6.38 9.37
N MET A 237 9.93 5.87 10.17
CA MET A 237 9.70 6.32 11.54
C MET A 237 10.46 5.42 12.54
N PRO A 238 10.74 5.91 13.77
CA PRO A 238 11.33 5.06 14.79
C PRO A 238 10.31 4.00 15.25
N GLN A 239 10.80 2.84 15.71
CA GLN A 239 9.92 1.74 16.16
C GLN A 239 9.00 2.15 17.32
N THR A 240 9.45 3.12 18.12
CA THR A 240 8.70 3.69 19.26
C THR A 240 7.50 4.54 18.83
N ALA A 241 7.43 4.95 17.56
CA ALA A 241 6.44 5.89 17.06
C ALA A 241 5.00 5.47 17.36
N PHE A 242 4.65 4.23 17.04
CA PHE A 242 3.30 3.69 17.25
C PHE A 242 3.23 2.68 18.42
N SER A 243 4.35 2.45 19.11
CA SER A 243 4.42 1.53 20.25
C SER A 243 3.45 1.95 21.36
N ALA A 244 3.38 3.25 21.62
CA ALA A 244 2.53 3.79 22.67
C ALA A 244 1.04 3.80 22.30
N THR A 245 0.70 3.73 21.01
CA THR A 245 -0.68 3.61 20.54
C THR A 245 -1.11 2.14 20.47
N GLY A 246 -0.16 1.21 20.53
CA GLY A 246 -0.37 -0.23 20.67
C GLY A 246 0.13 -1.06 19.48
N ALA A 247 0.82 -0.45 18.52
CA ALA A 247 1.46 -1.13 17.39
C ALA A 247 2.99 -1.15 17.59
N GLY A 248 3.55 -2.32 17.89
CA GLY A 248 5.00 -2.50 18.03
C GLY A 248 5.76 -2.63 16.70
N VAL A 249 5.07 -2.39 15.57
CA VAL A 249 5.60 -2.60 14.22
C VAL A 249 6.28 -1.33 13.73
N LYS A 250 7.52 -1.45 13.25
CA LYS A 250 8.21 -0.36 12.60
C LYS A 250 7.43 0.04 11.33
N SER A 251 7.17 1.34 11.20
CA SER A 251 6.28 1.88 10.18
C SER A 251 6.97 3.02 9.45
N SER A 252 6.56 3.25 8.21
CA SER A 252 7.04 4.31 7.35
C SER A 252 5.88 5.10 6.79
N VAL A 253 6.14 6.36 6.44
CA VAL A 253 5.18 7.18 5.69
C VAL A 253 5.61 7.20 4.23
N LEU A 254 4.71 6.75 3.36
CA LEU A 254 4.87 6.87 1.92
C LEU A 254 4.16 8.12 1.42
N PHE A 255 4.86 8.94 0.64
CA PHE A 255 4.28 10.00 -0.16
C PHE A 255 4.32 9.55 -1.63
N LEU A 256 3.14 9.44 -2.23
CA LEU A 256 2.93 8.93 -3.58
C LEU A 256 2.14 9.97 -4.38
N ARG A 257 2.41 10.10 -5.67
CA ARG A 257 1.63 10.93 -6.60
C ARG A 257 1.01 10.03 -7.67
N LYS A 258 -0.31 10.07 -7.83
CA LYS A 258 -1.02 9.21 -8.79
C LYS A 258 -0.57 9.51 -10.22
N GLN A 259 -0.20 8.46 -10.95
CA GLN A 259 0.14 8.54 -12.37
C GLN A 259 -1.13 8.69 -13.22
N LYS A 260 -0.96 9.23 -14.44
CA LYS A 260 -2.00 9.16 -15.47
C LYS A 260 -2.21 7.70 -15.86
N GLU A 261 -3.45 7.35 -16.20
CA GLU A 261 -3.80 5.97 -16.60
C GLU A 261 -2.91 5.47 -17.75
N LYS A 262 -2.66 6.33 -18.75
CA LYS A 262 -1.78 6.03 -19.88
C LYS A 262 -0.32 5.72 -19.47
N THR A 263 0.17 6.39 -18.43
CA THR A 263 1.53 6.15 -17.92
C THR A 263 1.59 4.82 -17.19
N THR A 264 0.60 4.53 -16.35
CA THR A 264 0.44 3.23 -15.69
C THR A 264 0.42 2.08 -16.72
N GLU A 265 -0.40 2.21 -17.77
CA GLU A 265 -0.46 1.25 -18.87
C GLU A 265 0.88 1.10 -19.60
N LYS A 266 1.58 2.22 -19.88
CA LYS A 266 2.90 2.20 -20.52
C LYS A 266 3.91 1.39 -19.69
N ILE A 267 4.01 1.67 -18.39
CA ILE A 267 4.94 0.99 -17.47
C ILE A 267 4.59 -0.50 -17.38
N SER A 268 3.30 -0.82 -17.19
CA SER A 268 2.85 -2.22 -17.10
C SER A 268 3.16 -3.00 -18.38
N ASN A 269 2.90 -2.41 -19.55
CA ASN A 269 3.23 -3.00 -20.85
C ASN A 269 4.75 -3.19 -21.07
N GLN A 270 5.58 -2.24 -20.62
CA GLN A 270 7.04 -2.36 -20.67
C GLN A 270 7.52 -3.53 -19.80
N LYS A 271 6.99 -3.67 -18.58
CA LYS A 271 7.31 -4.78 -17.68
C LYS A 271 6.91 -6.14 -18.27
N VAL A 272 5.72 -6.24 -18.87
CA VAL A 272 5.25 -7.47 -19.53
C VAL A 272 6.17 -7.83 -20.71
N LYS A 273 6.47 -6.88 -21.60
CA LYS A 273 7.38 -7.09 -22.74
C LYS A 273 8.76 -7.56 -22.30
N LEU A 274 9.31 -6.94 -21.25
CA LEU A 274 10.62 -7.31 -20.71
C LEU A 274 10.63 -8.74 -20.16
N LYS A 275 9.58 -9.13 -19.43
CA LYS A 275 9.38 -10.51 -18.94
C LYS A 275 9.31 -11.52 -20.09
N GLU A 276 8.53 -11.22 -21.13
CA GLU A 276 8.41 -12.08 -22.31
C GLU A 276 9.74 -12.22 -23.08
N GLN A 277 10.46 -11.12 -23.25
CA GLN A 277 11.76 -11.12 -23.92
C GLN A 277 12.79 -11.94 -23.14
N LEU A 278 12.87 -11.77 -21.82
CA LEU A 278 13.80 -12.54 -20.99
C LEU A 278 13.50 -14.05 -21.02
N LYS A 279 12.22 -14.46 -21.00
CA LYS A 279 11.84 -15.87 -21.15
C LYS A 279 12.38 -16.46 -22.46
N LYS A 280 12.26 -15.69 -23.55
CA LYS A 280 12.68 -16.10 -24.89
C LYS A 280 14.20 -16.17 -25.00
N ASP A 281 14.90 -15.13 -24.57
CA ASP A 281 16.36 -15.01 -24.69
C ASP A 281 17.08 -16.08 -23.85
N SER A 282 16.55 -16.39 -22.66
CA SER A 282 17.09 -17.44 -21.78
C SER A 282 16.62 -18.86 -22.14
N LYS A 283 15.81 -19.04 -23.19
CA LYS A 283 15.18 -20.33 -23.54
C LYS A 283 14.57 -21.03 -22.32
N PHE A 284 13.89 -20.25 -21.48
CA PHE A 284 13.46 -20.69 -20.15
C PHE A 284 12.48 -21.87 -20.24
N ILE A 285 11.48 -21.75 -21.13
CA ILE A 285 10.46 -22.77 -21.34
C ILE A 285 11.08 -24.08 -21.86
N GLU A 286 11.96 -24.00 -22.86
CA GLU A 286 12.65 -25.18 -23.43
C GLU A 286 13.49 -25.91 -22.36
N THR A 287 14.17 -25.14 -21.51
CA THR A 287 15.00 -25.67 -20.41
C THR A 287 14.14 -26.38 -19.36
N LEU A 288 12.99 -25.81 -18.99
CA LEU A 288 12.06 -26.43 -18.06
C LEU A 288 11.44 -27.71 -18.63
N GLU A 289 11.02 -27.71 -19.90
CA GLU A 289 10.51 -28.93 -20.56
C GLU A 289 11.55 -30.04 -20.62
N LYS A 290 12.81 -29.68 -20.90
CA LYS A 290 13.94 -30.62 -20.89
C LYS A 290 14.14 -31.23 -19.50
N TRP A 291 14.20 -30.41 -18.46
CA TRP A 291 14.35 -30.90 -17.08
C TRP A 291 13.16 -31.73 -16.61
N GLU A 292 11.94 -31.42 -17.04
CA GLU A 292 10.76 -32.23 -16.74
C GLU A 292 10.84 -33.62 -17.39
N LYS A 293 11.29 -33.69 -18.66
CA LYS A 293 11.55 -34.96 -19.36
C LYS A 293 12.66 -35.77 -18.70
N GLU A 294 13.76 -35.13 -18.29
CA GLU A 294 14.87 -35.75 -17.57
C GLU A 294 14.43 -36.31 -16.22
N LYS A 295 13.64 -35.54 -15.45
CA LYS A 295 13.06 -35.97 -14.17
C LYS A 295 12.18 -37.21 -14.36
N ASN A 296 11.27 -37.18 -15.33
CA ASN A 296 10.38 -38.30 -15.60
C ASN A 296 11.13 -39.55 -16.05
N THR A 297 12.20 -39.38 -16.83
CA THR A 297 13.09 -40.49 -17.25
C THR A 297 13.85 -41.08 -16.07
N ALA A 298 14.40 -40.25 -15.20
CA ALA A 298 15.11 -40.69 -14.00
C ALA A 298 14.21 -41.47 -13.04
N ILE A 299 12.96 -41.01 -12.84
CA ILE A 299 11.97 -41.71 -12.01
C ILE A 299 11.61 -43.08 -12.64
N LYS A 300 11.40 -43.14 -13.96
CA LYS A 300 11.13 -44.42 -14.65
C LYS A 300 12.28 -45.41 -14.50
N LYS A 301 13.53 -44.94 -14.64
CA LYS A 301 14.72 -45.77 -14.46
C LYS A 301 14.82 -46.35 -13.05
N LEU A 302 14.55 -45.54 -12.02
CA LEU A 302 14.48 -46.01 -10.63
C LEU A 302 13.39 -47.07 -10.43
N GLU A 303 12.22 -46.88 -11.05
CA GLU A 303 11.11 -47.85 -10.99
C GLU A 303 11.46 -49.16 -11.71
N GLU A 304 12.20 -49.11 -12.82
CA GLU A 304 12.67 -50.28 -13.57
C GLU A 304 13.77 -51.05 -12.83
N GLU A 305 14.79 -50.36 -12.31
CA GLU A 305 15.87 -50.96 -11.52
C GLU A 305 15.34 -51.66 -10.26
N ALA A 306 14.35 -51.04 -9.59
CA ALA A 306 13.73 -51.63 -8.42
C ALA A 306 12.88 -52.86 -8.75
N LYS A 307 12.20 -52.90 -9.90
CA LYS A 307 11.48 -54.10 -10.39
C LYS A 307 12.43 -55.23 -10.75
N GLN A 308 13.59 -54.92 -11.34
CA GLN A 308 14.58 -55.95 -11.71
C GLN A 308 15.25 -56.58 -10.49
N LYS A 309 15.57 -55.79 -9.45
CA LYS A 309 16.20 -56.31 -8.21
C LYS A 309 15.24 -57.08 -7.30
N ASN A 310 13.94 -56.86 -7.40
CA ASN A 310 12.92 -57.37 -6.48
C ASN A 310 11.76 -58.09 -7.20
N GLN A 311 12.08 -59.09 -8.04
CA GLN A 311 11.11 -59.79 -8.91
C GLN A 311 9.96 -60.51 -8.18
N LYS A 312 10.04 -60.71 -6.86
CA LYS A 312 9.01 -61.40 -6.03
C LYS A 312 8.21 -60.48 -5.10
N THR A 313 8.47 -59.18 -5.10
CA THR A 313 7.97 -58.23 -4.09
C THR A 313 6.78 -57.44 -4.64
N SER A 314 5.79 -57.11 -3.81
CA SER A 314 4.56 -56.46 -4.29
C SER A 314 4.82 -55.02 -4.78
N LYS A 315 3.96 -54.50 -5.67
CA LYS A 315 4.03 -53.10 -6.16
C LYS A 315 4.10 -52.06 -5.03
N LYS A 316 3.51 -52.33 -3.86
CA LYS A 316 3.50 -51.44 -2.70
C LYS A 316 4.89 -51.35 -2.05
N GLU A 317 5.54 -52.49 -1.83
CA GLU A 317 6.86 -52.57 -1.21
C GLU A 317 7.94 -51.95 -2.12
N ILE A 318 7.85 -52.16 -3.44
CA ILE A 318 8.75 -51.50 -4.41
C ILE A 318 8.59 -49.98 -4.35
N SER A 319 7.35 -49.48 -4.17
CA SER A 319 7.09 -48.04 -4.04
C SER A 319 7.69 -47.43 -2.76
N GLU A 320 7.75 -48.21 -1.68
CA GLU A 320 8.37 -47.79 -0.41
C GLU A 320 9.89 -47.76 -0.52
N ILE A 321 10.48 -48.77 -1.18
CA ILE A 321 11.94 -48.86 -1.39
C ILE A 321 12.46 -47.68 -2.21
N ILE A 322 11.76 -47.28 -3.26
CA ILE A 322 12.17 -46.15 -4.12
C ILE A 322 11.71 -44.79 -3.61
N LYS A 323 10.90 -44.74 -2.54
CA LYS A 323 10.27 -43.51 -2.06
C LYS A 323 11.31 -42.43 -1.76
N ILE A 324 12.37 -42.78 -1.05
CA ILE A 324 13.45 -41.85 -0.69
C ILE A 324 14.15 -41.35 -1.95
N SER A 325 14.59 -42.26 -2.85
CA SER A 325 15.26 -41.88 -4.10
C SER A 325 14.38 -41.04 -5.02
N LYS A 326 13.08 -41.32 -5.09
CA LYS A 326 12.10 -40.54 -5.86
C LYS A 326 11.95 -39.12 -5.29
N ILE A 327 11.88 -38.99 -3.96
CA ILE A 327 11.89 -37.70 -3.28
C ILE A 327 13.20 -36.95 -3.56
N THR A 328 14.36 -37.61 -3.49
CA THR A 328 15.67 -36.99 -3.78
C THR A 328 15.75 -36.46 -5.21
N VAL A 329 15.31 -37.24 -6.20
CA VAL A 329 15.24 -36.79 -7.60
C VAL A 329 14.30 -35.60 -7.73
N GLN A 330 13.09 -35.69 -7.16
CA GLN A 330 12.12 -34.59 -7.19
C GLN A 330 12.70 -33.30 -6.60
N THR A 331 13.31 -33.38 -5.42
CA THR A 331 13.92 -32.23 -4.73
C THR A 331 15.08 -31.64 -5.53
N THR A 332 15.92 -32.48 -6.15
CA THR A 332 17.05 -32.01 -6.97
C THR A 332 16.57 -31.18 -8.16
N PHE A 333 15.54 -31.65 -8.87
CA PHE A 333 14.96 -30.91 -9.98
C PHE A 333 14.22 -29.66 -9.51
N THR A 334 13.49 -29.71 -8.39
CA THR A 334 12.88 -28.52 -7.78
C THR A 334 13.93 -27.45 -7.46
N ASN A 335 15.07 -27.84 -6.88
CA ASN A 335 16.15 -26.91 -6.56
C ASN A 335 16.77 -26.29 -7.83
N LYS A 336 16.99 -27.09 -8.89
CA LYS A 336 17.45 -26.56 -10.19
C LYS A 336 16.49 -25.53 -10.78
N VAL A 337 15.19 -25.81 -10.71
CA VAL A 337 14.15 -24.88 -11.18
C VAL A 337 14.15 -23.60 -10.35
N ASN A 338 14.27 -23.70 -9.02
CA ASN A 338 14.31 -22.52 -8.14
C ASN A 338 15.54 -21.65 -8.41
N LEU A 339 16.72 -22.25 -8.55
CA LEU A 339 17.95 -21.51 -8.91
C LEU A 339 17.81 -20.77 -10.25
N LEU A 340 17.24 -21.44 -11.26
CA LEU A 340 16.99 -20.78 -12.55
C LEU A 340 15.98 -19.63 -12.40
N LYS A 341 14.94 -19.79 -11.57
CA LYS A 341 13.97 -18.71 -11.31
C LYS A 341 14.60 -17.51 -10.60
N GLU A 342 15.50 -17.76 -9.65
CA GLU A 342 16.27 -16.71 -8.97
C GLU A 342 17.14 -15.93 -9.97
N GLU A 343 17.90 -16.63 -10.80
CA GLU A 343 18.72 -16.02 -11.86
C GLU A 343 17.88 -15.17 -12.83
N MET A 344 16.72 -15.69 -13.25
CA MET A 344 15.79 -14.97 -14.12
C MET A 344 15.21 -13.72 -13.46
N THR A 345 14.99 -13.77 -12.14
CA THR A 345 14.48 -12.65 -11.36
C THR A 345 15.54 -11.56 -11.23
N GLU A 346 16.81 -11.91 -10.99
CA GLU A 346 17.93 -10.96 -10.96
C GLU A 346 18.15 -10.27 -12.31
N LYS A 347 18.11 -11.05 -13.41
CA LYS A 347 18.16 -10.51 -14.77
C LYS A 347 17.02 -9.54 -15.05
N TYR A 348 15.80 -9.89 -14.60
CA TYR A 348 14.66 -9.00 -14.72
C TYR A 348 14.85 -7.69 -13.97
N PHE A 349 15.32 -7.71 -12.72
CA PHE A 349 15.57 -6.48 -11.96
C PHE A 349 16.62 -5.59 -12.63
N THR A 350 17.70 -6.18 -13.14
CA THR A 350 18.76 -5.44 -13.84
C THR A 350 18.23 -4.80 -15.13
N ALA A 351 17.48 -5.56 -15.94
CA ALA A 351 16.91 -5.04 -17.19
C ALA A 351 15.81 -4.00 -16.93
N LYS A 352 15.02 -4.17 -15.87
CA LYS A 352 13.97 -3.23 -15.44
C LYS A 352 14.58 -1.88 -15.10
N GLN A 353 15.68 -1.87 -14.34
CA GLN A 353 16.40 -0.64 -13.96
C GLN A 353 16.96 0.12 -15.18
N GLN A 354 17.31 -0.58 -16.25
CA GLN A 354 17.79 0.05 -17.49
C GLN A 354 16.66 0.53 -18.42
N THR A 355 15.47 -0.07 -18.32
CA THR A 355 14.36 0.16 -19.26
C THR A 355 13.35 1.19 -18.74
N LEU A 356 13.12 1.22 -17.42
CA LEU A 356 12.20 2.17 -16.80
C LEU A 356 12.91 3.50 -16.58
N ASP A 357 12.15 4.59 -16.72
CA ASP A 357 12.66 5.94 -16.51
C ASP A 357 13.06 6.11 -15.03
N ASP A 358 14.30 6.51 -14.78
CA ASP A 358 14.80 6.81 -13.43
C ASP A 358 14.30 8.18 -12.95
N TYR A 359 14.08 8.31 -11.65
CA TYR A 359 13.58 9.53 -11.05
C TYR A 359 14.04 9.67 -9.59
N PRO A 360 14.26 10.90 -9.10
CA PRO A 360 14.70 11.10 -7.72
C PRO A 360 13.57 10.74 -6.74
N ILE A 361 13.91 10.04 -5.65
CA ILE A 361 13.01 9.74 -4.54
C ILE A 361 13.61 10.36 -3.27
N PHE A 362 12.79 11.11 -2.53
CA PHE A 362 13.22 11.66 -1.25
C PHE A 362 13.17 10.56 -0.17
N MET A 363 14.32 10.18 0.37
CA MET A 363 14.40 9.19 1.44
C MET A 363 14.93 9.84 2.72
N ALA A 364 14.25 9.59 3.83
CA ALA A 364 14.68 10.04 5.14
C ALA A 364 14.40 8.98 6.21
N ILE A 365 15.22 8.97 7.24
CA ILE A 365 15.01 8.17 8.46
C ILE A 365 14.93 9.17 9.60
N ALA A 366 13.80 9.17 10.31
CA ALA A 366 13.66 9.94 11.54
C ALA A 366 13.97 9.02 12.73
N GLU A 367 14.92 9.43 13.57
CA GLU A 367 15.26 8.73 14.81
C GLU A 367 14.48 9.30 15.99
N ASP A 368 14.29 10.62 16.00
CA ASP A 368 13.52 11.34 17.01
C ASP A 368 12.37 12.15 16.39
N ILE A 369 11.16 11.87 16.89
CA ILE A 369 9.91 12.47 16.42
C ILE A 369 9.22 13.33 17.50
N GLY A 370 9.98 13.76 18.51
CA GLY A 370 9.48 14.62 19.60
C GLY A 370 9.04 13.87 20.85
N TYR A 371 9.17 12.54 20.89
CA TYR A 371 8.88 11.77 22.09
C TYR A 371 9.56 10.39 22.09
N ASP A 372 9.83 9.89 23.29
CA ASP A 372 10.41 8.56 23.51
C ASP A 372 9.34 7.44 23.61
N ALA A 373 9.77 6.19 23.78
CA ALA A 373 8.88 5.03 23.97
C ALA A 373 7.88 5.18 25.13
N THR A 374 8.19 6.03 26.11
CA THR A 374 7.36 6.30 27.29
C THR A 374 6.46 7.54 27.13
N ARG A 375 6.42 8.14 25.93
CA ARG A 375 5.73 9.39 25.58
C ARG A 375 6.27 10.64 26.30
N ARG A 376 7.51 10.61 26.79
CA ARG A 376 8.14 11.83 27.31
C ARG A 376 8.64 12.64 26.13
N ASN A 377 8.42 13.95 26.20
CA ASN A 377 8.95 14.89 25.22
C ASN A 377 10.48 14.87 25.26
N THR A 378 11.10 14.64 24.11
CA THR A 378 12.56 14.59 23.94
C THR A 378 13.16 15.97 23.68
N GLY A 379 12.35 16.97 23.34
CA GLY A 379 12.79 18.32 22.98
C GLY A 379 13.40 18.42 21.58
N ASN A 380 13.54 17.31 20.86
CA ASN A 380 14.03 17.23 19.49
C ASN A 380 12.99 16.57 18.58
N ASN A 381 12.80 17.07 17.36
CA ASN A 381 11.86 16.50 16.41
C ASN A 381 12.34 16.72 14.98
N GLU A 382 12.96 15.68 14.42
CA GLU A 382 13.59 15.70 13.10
C GLU A 382 12.56 15.84 11.98
N LEU A 383 11.30 15.44 12.22
CA LEU A 383 10.23 15.56 11.24
C LEU A 383 9.96 17.01 10.82
N ILE A 384 10.32 17.99 11.66
CA ILE A 384 10.17 19.40 11.31
C ILE A 384 11.08 19.75 10.13
N GLU A 385 12.36 19.36 10.19
CA GLU A 385 13.32 19.68 9.15
C GLU A 385 13.14 18.78 7.92
N ILE A 386 12.90 17.49 8.14
CA ILE A 386 12.56 16.54 7.07
C ILE A 386 11.33 17.04 6.29
N GLY A 387 10.31 17.54 6.98
CA GLY A 387 9.09 18.08 6.36
C GLY A 387 9.34 19.32 5.49
N LYS A 388 10.26 20.21 5.89
CA LYS A 388 10.62 21.38 5.08
C LYS A 388 11.31 20.97 3.78
N GLU A 389 12.29 20.07 3.87
CA GLU A 389 13.01 19.58 2.69
C GLU A 389 12.09 18.78 1.76
N LEU A 390 11.21 17.95 2.33
CA LEU A 390 10.20 17.24 1.57
C LEU A 390 9.23 18.19 0.85
N SER A 391 8.78 19.26 1.51
CA SER A 391 7.92 20.27 0.88
C SER A 391 8.61 21.00 -0.28
N ARG A 392 9.91 21.33 -0.13
CA ARG A 392 10.74 21.89 -1.21
C ARG A 392 10.84 20.93 -2.39
N PHE A 393 11.08 19.65 -2.10
CA PHE A 393 11.16 18.60 -3.11
C PHE A 393 9.84 18.41 -3.87
N ILE A 394 8.71 18.34 -3.16
CA ILE A 394 7.38 18.26 -3.77
C ILE A 394 7.11 19.47 -4.66
N THR A 395 7.48 20.67 -4.21
CA THR A 395 7.34 21.90 -4.99
C THR A 395 8.18 21.86 -6.27
N HIS A 396 9.39 21.31 -6.21
CA HIS A 396 10.24 21.11 -7.38
C HIS A 396 9.60 20.14 -8.38
N ILE A 397 9.08 19.00 -7.91
CA ILE A 397 8.38 18.01 -8.75
C ILE A 397 7.17 18.65 -9.43
N ASN A 398 6.33 19.38 -8.70
CA ASN A 398 5.15 20.03 -9.29
C ASN A 398 5.49 21.07 -10.38
N LYS A 399 6.69 21.64 -10.35
CA LYS A 399 7.16 22.58 -11.38
C LYS A 399 7.76 21.88 -12.60
N THR A 400 8.36 20.71 -12.42
CA THR A 400 9.17 20.01 -13.44
C THR A 400 8.44 18.84 -14.10
N GLU A 401 7.59 18.13 -13.36
CA GLU A 401 6.85 16.95 -13.79
C GLU A 401 5.35 17.32 -13.94
N LYS A 402 4.92 17.71 -15.15
CA LYS A 402 3.53 18.10 -15.49
C LYS A 402 2.68 16.96 -16.07
#